data_AF-A0A2T4DRA2-F1
#
_entry.id   AF-A0A2T4DRA2-F1
#
_cell.length_a   1.000
_cell.length_b   1.000
_cell.length_c   1.000
_cell.angle_alpha   90.00
_cell.angle_beta   90.00
_cell.angle_gamma   90.00
#
_symmetry.space_group_name_H-M   'P 1'
#
loop_
_entity.id
_entity.type
_entity.pdbx_description
1 polymer ?
#
loop_
_entity_poly.entity_id
_entity_poly.type
_entity_poly.pdbx_seq_one_letter_code
_entity_poly.pdbx_strand_id
1 'polypeptide(L)' 'MTRLRKVKIKFRDSSKNIGYFHRFVYLQSNFETETKALIELESGDLELIDLISIKFIDKHNSVSEKH' A
#
# COMPACT_ATOMS: atom_id res chain seq x y z
N MET A 1 -11.59 11.17 -11.70
CA MET A 1 -10.50 10.22 -11.39
C MET A 1 -10.60 9.81 -9.92
N THR A 2 -10.82 8.53 -9.65
CA THR A 2 -10.89 7.99 -8.29
C THR A 2 -9.49 8.00 -7.67
N ARG A 3 -9.29 8.75 -6.58
CA ARG A 3 -7.98 8.83 -5.92
C ARG A 3 -7.71 7.53 -5.16
N LEU A 4 -6.72 6.76 -5.62
CA LEU A 4 -6.29 5.50 -5.00
C LEU A 4 -5.99 5.67 -3.51
N ARG A 5 -6.18 4.61 -2.72
CA ARG A 5 -5.98 4.67 -1.27
C ARG A 5 -4.49 4.63 -0.96
N LYS A 6 -4.00 5.67 -0.26
CA LYS A 6 -2.60 5.74 0.18
C LYS A 6 -2.33 4.67 1.25
N VAL A 7 -1.18 4.02 1.13
CA VAL A 7 -0.70 3.01 2.08
C VAL A 7 0.72 3.32 2.51
N LYS A 8 1.08 2.82 3.70
CA LYS A 8 2.45 2.72 4.18
C LYS A 8 2.93 1.28 4.03
N ILE A 9 4.08 1.09 3.42
CA ILE A 9 4.78 -0.19 3.26
C ILE A 9 5.77 -0.32 4.43
N LYS A 10 5.51 -1.24 5.36
CA LYS A 10 6.39 -1.54 6.49
C LYS A 10 7.71 -2.12 5.99
N PHE A 11 8.75 -1.99 6.82
CA PHE A 11 10.09 -2.56 6.58
C PHE A 11 10.83 -1.99 5.35
N ARG A 12 10.33 -0.90 4.75
CA ARG A 12 11.07 -0.07 3.79
C ARG A 12 11.64 1.17 4.45
N ASP A 13 12.69 1.71 3.84
CA ASP A 13 13.24 3.03 4.19
C ASP A 13 12.15 4.08 4.25
N SER A 14 12.26 5.00 5.21
CA SER A 14 11.24 6.03 5.47
C SER A 14 10.94 6.91 4.27
N SER A 15 11.89 7.08 3.35
CA SER A 15 11.77 7.84 2.11
C SER A 15 11.06 7.10 0.97
N LYS A 16 10.86 5.78 1.07
CA LYS A 16 10.29 4.93 0.01
C LYS A 16 9.19 3.99 0.54
N ASN A 17 8.61 4.33 1.69
CA ASN A 17 7.64 3.49 2.37
C ASN A 17 6.19 3.87 2.11
N ILE A 18 5.93 4.67 1.07
CA ILE A 18 4.59 5.15 0.71
C ILE A 18 4.24 4.66 -0.69
N GLY A 19 2.98 4.28 -0.87
CA GLY A 19 2.42 3.97 -2.18
C GLY A 19 0.91 4.07 -2.22
N TYR A 20 0.34 3.65 -3.34
CA TYR A 20 -1.09 3.71 -3.64
C TYR A 20 -1.61 2.31 -3.96
N PHE A 21 -2.62 1.88 -3.20
CA PHE A 21 -3.22 0.57 -3.37
C PHE A 21 -4.11 0.52 -4.61
N HIS A 22 -3.86 -0.46 -5.47
CA HIS A 22 -4.67 -0.76 -6.65
C HIS A 22 -5.68 -1.87 -6.37
N ARG A 23 -5.18 -3.09 -6.12
CA ARG A 23 -6.00 -4.29 -5.94
C ARG A 23 -5.24 -5.39 -5.22
N PHE A 24 -5.97 -6.37 -4.70
CA PHE A 24 -5.38 -7.66 -4.33
C PHE A 24 -5.08 -8.48 -5.57
N VAL A 25 -4.00 -9.27 -5.50
CA VAL A 25 -3.55 -10.19 -6.56
C VAL A 25 -3.33 -11.55 -5.92
N TYR A 26 -3.90 -12.58 -6.54
CA TYR A 26 -3.81 -13.95 -6.09
C TYR A 26 -2.80 -14.67 -6.99
N LEU A 27 -1.77 -15.24 -6.38
CA LEU A 27 -0.71 -15.97 -7.06
C LEU A 27 -0.78 -17.44 -6.64
N GLN A 28 -0.54 -18.34 -7.58
CA GLN A 28 -0.42 -19.77 -7.28
C GLN A 28 1.05 -20.10 -7.03
N SER A 29 1.35 -20.69 -5.88
CA SER A 29 2.72 -21.04 -5.44
C SER A 29 2.67 -22.37 -4.69
N ASN A 30 3.43 -23.37 -5.15
CA ASN A 30 3.58 -24.68 -4.47
C ASN A 30 2.27 -25.27 -3.90
N PHE A 31 1.24 -25.38 -4.74
CA PHE A 31 -0.10 -25.91 -4.40
C PHE A 31 -0.96 -25.04 -3.47
N GLU A 32 -0.47 -23.87 -3.08
CA GLU A 32 -1.21 -22.87 -2.30
C GLU A 32 -1.53 -21.63 -3.14
N THR A 33 -2.52 -20.86 -2.67
CA THR A 33 -2.83 -19.54 -3.24
C THR A 33 -2.34 -18.48 -2.27
N GLU A 34 -1.32 -17.73 -2.69
CA GLU A 34 -0.83 -16.56 -1.96
C GLU A 34 -1.59 -15.31 -2.38
N THR A 35 -1.94 -14.45 -1.43
CA THR A 35 -2.54 -13.14 -1.72
C THR A 35 -1.52 -12.04 -1.44
N LYS A 36 -1.26 -11.18 -2.43
CA LYS A 36 -0.44 -9.97 -2.31
C LYS A 36 -1.28 -8.75 -2.71
N ALA A 37 -0.77 -7.55 -2.42
CA ALA A 37 -1.38 -6.32 -2.93
C ALA A 37 -0.51 -5.70 -4.02
N LEU A 38 -1.15 -5.25 -5.10
CA LEU A 38 -0.52 -4.43 -6.11
C LEU A 38 -0.50 -2.97 -5.63
N ILE A 39 0.70 -2.43 -5.44
CA ILE A 39 0.95 -1.07 -4.97
C ILE A 39 1.72 -0.31 -6.05
N GLU A 40 1.28 0.90 -6.35
CA GLU A 40 2.04 1.88 -7.15
C GLU A 40 2.85 2.76 -6.21
N LEU A 41 4.16 2.82 -6.42
CA LEU A 41 5.05 3.66 -5.64
C LEU A 41 5.04 5.10 -6.14
N GLU A 42 5.59 6.02 -5.35
CA GLU A 42 5.75 7.41 -5.77
C GLU A 42 6.70 7.57 -6.97
N SER A 43 7.53 6.56 -7.29
CA SER A 43 8.33 6.51 -8.52
C SER A 43 7.50 6.18 -9.78
N GLY A 44 6.26 5.69 -9.62
CA GLY A 44 5.43 5.15 -10.70
C GLY A 44 5.59 3.64 -10.92
N ASP A 45 6.52 2.99 -10.22
CA ASP A 45 6.71 1.55 -10.31
C ASP A 45 5.55 0.79 -9.64
N LEU A 46 5.17 -0.34 -10.25
CA LEU A 46 4.17 -1.26 -9.69
C LEU A 46 4.85 -2.45 -9.02
N GLU A 47 4.49 -2.70 -7.77
CA GLU A 47 5.06 -3.79 -6.98
C GLU A 47 3.99 -4.65 -6.30
N LEU A 48 4.27 -5.96 -6.19
CA LEU A 48 3.48 -6.90 -5.39
C LEU A 48 4.07 -6.97 -3.98
N ILE A 49 3.31 -6.47 -3.01
CA ILE A 49 3.74 -6.38 -1.61
C ILE A 49 2.92 -7.36 -0.77
N ASP A 50 3.57 -8.05 0.17
CA ASP A 50 2.90 -8.92 1.14
C ASP A 50 1.94 -8.14 2.03
N LEU A 51 0.75 -8.71 2.28
CA LEU A 51 -0.32 -8.02 3.00
C LEU A 51 0.09 -7.58 4.41
N ILE A 52 0.92 -8.39 5.10
CA ILE A 52 1.43 -8.08 6.44
C ILE A 52 2.27 -6.79 6.46
N SER A 53 2.91 -6.47 5.35
CA SER A 53 3.77 -5.31 5.14
C SER A 53 2.99 -4.05 4.79
N ILE A 54 1.65 -4.08 4.73
CA ILE A 54 0.85 -2.94 4.29
C ILE A 54 0.03 -2.39 5.45
N LYS A 55 0.03 -1.07 5.59
CA LYS A 55 -0.85 -0.34 6.49
C LYS A 55 -1.59 0.73 5.70
N PHE A 56 -2.91 0.62 5.59
CA PHE A 56 -3.74 1.67 4.99
C PHE A 56 -3.67 2.93 5.85
N ILE A 57 -3.48 4.08 5.19
CA ILE A 57 -3.50 5.38 5.85
C ILE A 57 -4.94 5.87 5.86
N ASP A 58 -5.46 6.22 7.03
CA ASP A 58 -6.81 6.74 7.18
C ASP A 58 -6.96 8.15 6.62
N LYS A 59 -8.12 8.40 6.00
CA LYS A 59 -8.43 9.70 5.37
C LYS A 59 -8.84 10.78 6.40
N HIS A 60 -8.80 10.49 7.70
CA HIS A 60 -9.14 11.43 8.77
C HIS A 60 -8.02 11.55 9.80
N ASN A 61 -7.27 12.65 9.69
CA ASN A 61 -6.75 13.43 10.82
C ASN A 61 -6.53 14.89 10.38
N SER A 62 -7.55 15.45 9.72
CA SER A 62 -7.73 16.90 9.60
C SER A 62 -8.68 17.35 10.71
N VAL A 63 -8.25 17.22 11.96
CA VAL A 63 -8.78 18.06 13.03
C VAL A 63 -7.75 19.16 13.22
N SER A 64 -8.15 20.37 12.86
CA SER A 64 -7.38 21.60 13.00
C SER A 64 -6.87 21.78 14.42
N GLU A 65 -5.57 21.68 14.64
CA GLU A 65 -4.93 22.42 15.72
C GLU A 65 -4.56 23.80 15.19
N LYS A 66 -5.54 24.71 15.24
CA LYS A 66 -5.28 26.13 15.41
C LYS A 66 -5.60 26.45 16.87
N HIS A 67 -4.58 26.59 17.70
CA HIS A 67 -4.61 27.42 18.89
C HIS A 67 -3.25 28.08 19.07
#